data_AF-A0A6A5RQ39-F1
#
_entry.id   AF-A0A6A5RQ39-F1
#
_cell.length_a   1.000
_cell.length_b   1.000
_cell.length_c   1.000
_cell.angle_alpha   90.00
_cell.angle_beta   90.00
_cell.angle_gamma   90.00
#
_symmetry.space_group_name_H-M   'P 1'
#
loop_
_entity.id
_entity.type
_entity.pdbx_description
1 polymer ?
#
loop_
_entity_poly.entity_id
_entity_poly.type
_entity_poly.pdbx_seq_one_letter_code
_entity_poly.pdbx_strand_id
1 'polypeptide(L)' 'MPPHLLHLLQPLDVGCFALLKKAYSHQAKRLMRSKITYITKLKFLLCFKAAFNALITESNI' A
#
# COMPACT_ATOMS: atom_id res chain seq x y z
N MET A 1 6.08 -7.36 20.08
CA MET A 1 4.60 -7.30 20.14
C MET A 1 4.08 -8.57 20.77
N PRO A 2 3.00 -8.53 21.55
CA PRO A 2 2.45 -9.75 22.12
C PRO A 2 1.76 -10.60 21.04
N PRO A 3 1.85 -11.94 21.12
CA PRO A 3 1.35 -12.87 20.10
C PRO A 3 -0.17 -12.83 19.92
N HIS A 4 -0.93 -12.36 20.91
CA HIS A 4 -2.38 -12.23 20.82
C HIS A 4 -2.84 -11.08 19.89
N LEU A 5 -2.01 -10.06 19.67
CA LEU A 5 -2.35 -8.97 18.74
C LEU A 5 -2.16 -9.39 17.27
N LEU A 6 -1.29 -10.37 17.01
CA LEU A 6 -1.04 -10.86 15.64
C LEU A 6 -2.30 -11.45 15.01
N HIS A 7 -3.11 -12.21 15.76
CA HIS A 7 -4.32 -12.86 15.25
C HIS A 7 -5.45 -11.87 14.91
N LEU A 8 -5.52 -10.74 15.61
CA LEU A 8 -6.47 -9.66 15.32
C LEU A 8 -6.01 -8.78 14.15
N LEU A 9 -4.69 -8.62 13.99
CA LEU A 9 -4.08 -7.86 12.91
C LEU A 9 -3.94 -8.66 11.61
N GLN A 10 -3.97 -9.98 11.65
CA GLN A 10 -3.86 -10.86 10.48
C GLN A 10 -4.84 -10.52 9.34
N PRO A 11 -6.14 -10.28 9.59
CA PRO A 11 -7.08 -9.86 8.55
C PRO A 11 -6.72 -8.51 7.93
N LEU A 12 -6.24 -7.56 8.75
CA LEU A 12 -5.78 -6.25 8.29
C LEU A 12 -4.48 -6.37 7.46
N ASP A 13 -3.58 -7.25 7.86
CA ASP A 13 -2.31 -7.54 7.18
C ASP A 13 -2.57 -8.23 5.82
N VAL A 14 -3.39 -9.27 5.79
CA VAL A 14 -3.67 -10.01 4.56
C VAL A 14 -4.59 -9.23 3.61
N GLY A 15 -5.56 -8.49 4.12
CA GLY A 15 -6.49 -7.71 3.31
C GLY A 15 -5.91 -6.37 2.88
N CYS A 16 -5.68 -5.47 3.84
CA CYS A 16 -5.38 -4.08 3.56
C CYS A 16 -3.96 -3.89 3.00
N PHE A 17 -2.94 -4.56 3.54
CA PHE A 17 -1.59 -4.44 2.99
C PHE A 17 -1.46 -5.12 1.62
N ALA A 18 -2.21 -6.19 1.33
CA ALA A 18 -2.22 -6.79 0.00
C ALA A 18 -2.86 -5.85 -1.04
N LEU A 19 -3.99 -5.22 -0.70
CA LEU A 19 -4.65 -4.21 -1.54
C LEU A 19 -3.72 -3.01 -1.81
N LEU A 20 -3.05 -2.51 -0.77
CA LEU A 20 -2.11 -1.41 -0.87
C LEU A 20 -0.88 -1.76 -1.71
N LYS A 21 -0.31 -2.96 -1.51
CA LYS A 21 0.80 -3.48 -2.31
C LYS A 21 0.41 -3.61 -3.78
N LYS A 22 -0.81 -4.04 -4.08
CA LYS A 22 -1.33 -4.14 -5.45
C LYS A 22 -1.46 -2.76 -6.11
N ALA A 23 -2.06 -1.80 -5.44
CA ALA A 23 -2.22 -0.43 -5.94
C ALA A 23 -0.86 0.25 -6.18
N TYR A 24 0.07 0.12 -5.23
CA TYR A 24 1.43 0.64 -5.39
C TYR A 24 2.16 -0.04 -6.56
N SER A 25 2.10 -1.38 -6.66
CA SER A 25 2.73 -2.12 -7.75
C SER A 25 2.20 -1.68 -9.12
N HIS A 26 0.91 -1.36 -9.21
CA HIS A 26 0.33 -0.78 -10.43
C HIS A 26 0.91 0.60 -10.75
N GLN A 27 1.05 1.48 -9.76
CA GLN A 27 1.68 2.80 -9.95
C GLN A 27 3.16 2.67 -10.37
N ALA A 28 3.91 1.77 -9.73
CA ALA A 28 5.31 1.51 -10.08
C ALA A 28 5.45 1.04 -11.55
N LYS A 29 4.58 0.13 -12.01
CA LYS A 29 4.55 -0.31 -13.42
C LYS A 29 4.27 0.85 -14.38
N ARG A 30 3.38 1.78 -14.02
CA ARG A 30 3.11 2.99 -14.84
C ARG A 30 4.34 3.90 -14.91
N LEU A 31 5.03 4.11 -13.79
CA LEU A 31 6.25 4.91 -13.73
C LEU A 31 7.37 4.30 -14.58
N MET A 32 7.55 2.97 -14.52
CA MET A 32 8.51 2.26 -15.37
C MET A 32 8.21 2.44 -16.86
N ARG A 33 6.94 2.36 -17.27
CA ARG A 33 6.52 2.62 -18.67
C ARG A 33 6.80 4.06 -19.10
N SER A 34 6.76 5.00 -18.17
CA SER A 34 7.14 6.40 -18.37
C SER A 34 8.65 6.68 -18.28
N LYS A 35 9.49 5.64 -18.30
CA LYS A 35 10.96 5.71 -18.15
C LYS A 35 11.45 6.29 -16.80
N ILE A 36 10.57 6.34 -15.79
CA ILE A 36 10.95 6.70 -14.42
C ILE A 36 11.40 5.42 -13.72
N THR A 37 12.71 5.23 -13.64
CA THR A 37 13.34 4.04 -13.04
C THR A 37 13.68 4.19 -11.56
N TYR A 38 13.60 5.42 -11.03
CA TYR A 38 13.90 5.71 -9.63
C TYR A 38 12.78 6.47 -8.93
N ILE A 39 12.39 5.99 -7.75
CA ILE A 39 11.41 6.62 -6.88
C ILE A 39 12.15 7.03 -5.61
N THR A 40 12.22 8.35 -5.34
CA THR A 40 12.79 8.87 -4.09
C THR A 40 11.92 8.46 -2.90
N LYS A 41 12.50 8.44 -1.70
CA LYS A 41 11.76 8.16 -0.45
C LYS A 41 10.55 9.08 -0.25
N LEU A 42 10.68 10.36 -0.64
CA LEU A 42 9.58 11.33 -0.60
C LEU A 42 8.47 10.99 -1.59
N LYS A 43 8.81 10.65 -2.83
CA LYS A 43 7.82 10.21 -3.83
C LYS A 43 7.13 8.92 -3.41
N PHE A 44 7.86 7.99 -2.81
CA PHE A 44 7.30 6.78 -2.23
C PHE A 44 6.24 7.11 -1.17
N LEU A 45 6.56 7.95 -0.19
CA LEU A 45 5.64 8.33 0.88
C LEU A 45 4.37 9.00 0.32
N LEU A 46 4.53 9.86 -0.68
CA LEU A 46 3.40 10.56 -1.30
C LEU A 46 2.49 9.59 -2.08
N CYS A 47 3.08 8.66 -2.85
CA CYS A 47 2.32 7.62 -3.55
C CYS A 47 1.64 6.65 -2.58
N PHE A 48 2.33 6.27 -1.50
CA PHE A 48 1.81 5.41 -0.45
C PHE A 48 0.61 6.06 0.24
N LYS A 49 0.73 7.33 0.66
CA LYS A 49 -0.36 8.05 1.34
C LYS A 49 -1.58 8.23 0.42
N ALA A 50 -1.36 8.51 -0.85
CA ALA A 50 -2.45 8.58 -1.83
C ALA A 50 -3.16 7.23 -2.02
N ALA A 51 -2.39 6.13 -2.15
CA ALA A 51 -2.95 4.79 -2.28
C ALA A 51 -3.68 4.34 -1.00
N PHE A 52 -3.13 4.67 0.18
CA PHE A 52 -3.74 4.38 1.47
C PHE A 52 -5.09 5.08 1.61
N ASN A 53 -5.16 6.41 1.38
CA ASN A 53 -6.41 7.17 1.47
C ASN A 53 -7.48 6.69 0.47
N ALA A 54 -7.07 6.19 -0.70
CA ALA A 54 -8.01 5.67 -1.70
C ALA A 54 -8.57 4.28 -1.34
N LEU A 55 -7.83 3.49 -0.55
CA LEU A 55 -8.18 2.12 -0.20
C LEU A 55 -8.80 2.00 1.19
N ILE A 56 -8.30 2.73 2.17
CA ILE A 56 -8.83 2.81 3.54
C ILE A 56 -10.02 3.76 3.51
N THR A 57 -11.16 3.21 3.11
CA THR A 57 -12.48 3.83 3.19
C THR A 57 -13.37 2.92 4.03
N GLU A 58 -14.45 3.43 4.61
CA GLU A 58 -15.38 2.61 5.43
C GLU A 58 -15.92 1.39 4.67
N SER A 59 -15.89 1.40 3.34
CA SER A 59 -16.33 0.28 2.49
C SER A 59 -15.30 -0.86 2.35
N ASN A 60 -14.04 -0.66 2.77
CA ASN A 60 -12.92 -1.60 2.58
C ASN A 60 -12.27 -2.06 3.90
N ILE A 61 -12.85 -1.70 5.06
CA ILE A 61 -12.39 -2.08 6.41
C ILE A 61 -13.47 -2.92 7.08
#